data_AF-A0A3N5PP49-F1
#
_entry.id   AF-A0A3N5PP49-F1
#
_cell.length_a   1.000
_cell.length_b   1.000
_cell.length_c   1.000
_cell.angle_alpha   90.00
_cell.angle_beta   90.00
_cell.angle_gamma   90.00
#
_symmetry.space_group_name_H-M   'P 1'
#
loop_
_entity.id
_entity.type
_entity.pdbx_description
1 polymer ?
#
loop_
_entity_poly.entity_id
_entity_poly.type
_entity_poly.pdbx_seq_one_letter_code
_entity_poly.pdbx_strand_id
1 'polypeptide(L)' 'GTGLERITYNPTFDGFPMFSPDGKYFVFGSNRFNKKDTDTNIFIAEWVD' A
#
# COMPACT_ATOMS: atom_id res chain seq x y z
N GLY A 1 -3.67 6.55 -18.60
CA GLY A 1 -3.25 7.75 -17.87
C GLY A 1 -1.76 7.95 -18.07
N THR A 2 -1.31 9.19 -18.10
CA THR A 2 0.12 9.57 -18.14
C THR A 2 0.51 10.15 -16.77
N GLY A 3 1.79 10.11 -16.41
CA GLY A 3 2.27 10.68 -15.14
C GLY A 3 1.95 9.86 -13.90
N LEU A 4 1.84 8.52 -14.03
CA LEU A 4 1.68 7.64 -12.88
C LEU A 4 3.04 7.37 -12.22
N GLU A 5 3.08 7.47 -10.90
CA GLU A 5 4.24 7.14 -10.09
C GLU A 5 4.05 5.79 -9.38
N ARG A 6 5.11 4.98 -9.34
CA ARG A 6 5.14 3.75 -8.56
C ARG A 6 5.62 4.06 -7.14
N ILE A 7 4.76 3.81 -6.16
CA ILE A 7 5.04 4.14 -4.75
C ILE A 7 5.39 2.93 -3.88
N THR A 8 5.18 1.70 -4.38
CA THR A 8 5.62 0.46 -3.72
C THR A 8 6.42 -0.43 -4.65
N TYR A 9 7.43 -1.13 -4.11
CA TYR A 9 8.43 -1.88 -4.90
C TYR A 9 8.55 -3.34 -4.51
N ASN A 10 7.65 -3.82 -3.65
CA ASN A 10 7.67 -5.20 -3.17
C ASN A 10 7.32 -6.19 -4.31
N PRO A 11 8.02 -7.34 -4.42
CA PRO A 11 7.73 -8.35 -5.45
C PRO A 11 6.40 -9.08 -5.26
N THR A 12 5.83 -9.08 -4.06
CA THR A 12 4.51 -9.69 -3.83
C THR A 12 3.37 -8.71 -4.12
N PHE A 13 2.13 -9.18 -4.03
CA PHE A 13 0.94 -8.34 -4.20
C PHE A 13 0.94 -7.12 -3.26
N ASP A 14 0.63 -5.96 -3.83
CA ASP A 14 0.27 -4.71 -3.16
C ASP A 14 -0.98 -4.15 -3.86
N GLY A 15 -1.99 -3.71 -3.11
CA GLY A 15 -3.22 -3.21 -3.72
C GLY A 15 -4.21 -2.57 -2.75
N PHE A 16 -5.37 -2.20 -3.26
CA PHE A 16 -6.46 -1.54 -2.52
C PHE A 16 -6.03 -0.24 -1.81
N PRO A 17 -5.41 0.71 -2.54
CA PRO A 17 -4.93 1.94 -1.94
C PRO A 17 -6.08 2.86 -1.53
N MET A 18 -5.96 3.51 -0.36
CA MET A 18 -6.86 4.57 0.08
C MET A 18 -6.07 5.65 0.82
N PHE A 19 -6.43 6.91 0.62
CA PHE A 19 -5.96 8.02 1.45
C PHE A 19 -6.95 8.31 2.57
N SER A 20 -6.45 8.75 3.73
CA SER A 20 -7.30 9.34 4.76
C SER A 20 -7.97 10.62 4.24
N PRO A 21 -9.14 11.03 4.78
CA PRO A 21 -9.84 12.22 4.31
C PRO A 21 -9.01 13.52 4.39
N ASP A 22 -8.06 13.58 5.33
CA ASP A 22 -7.14 14.72 5.50
C ASP A 22 -5.83 14.56 4.72
N GLY A 23 -5.66 13.47 3.97
CA GLY A 23 -4.48 13.19 3.14
C GLY A 23 -3.22 12.81 3.92
N LYS A 24 -3.25 12.79 5.25
CA LYS A 24 -2.06 12.54 6.07
C LYS A 24 -1.60 11.09 6.05
N TYR A 25 -2.51 10.16 5.79
CA TYR A 25 -2.20 8.74 5.81
C TYR A 25 -2.58 8.08 4.50
N PHE A 26 -1.77 7.11 4.14
CA PHE A 26 -1.97 6.21 3.02
C PHE A 26 -2.05 4.78 3.55
N VAL A 27 -3.10 4.06 3.18
CA VAL A 27 -3.28 2.65 3.53
C VAL A 27 -3.33 1.79 2.28
N PHE A 28 -2.79 0.58 2.37
CA PHE A 28 -2.83 -0.42 1.30
C PHE A 28 -2.77 -1.84 1.89
N GLY A 29 -3.33 -2.80 1.16
CA GLY A 29 -3.17 -4.22 1.43
C GLY A 29 -1.89 -4.75 0.77
N SER A 30 -1.17 -5.64 1.47
CA SER A 30 0.05 -6.26 0.94
C SER A 30 0.25 -7.68 1.44
N ASN A 31 0.87 -8.51 0.61
CA ASN A 31 1.31 -9.85 0.98
C ASN A 31 2.77 -9.87 1.51
N ARG A 32 3.37 -8.70 1.77
CA ARG A 32 4.67 -8.64 2.44
C ARG A 32 4.57 -9.15 3.87
N PHE A 33 5.62 -9.83 4.31
CA PHE A 33 5.77 -10.37 5.67
C PHE A 33 4.61 -11.27 6.13
N ASN A 34 3.92 -11.90 5.18
CA ASN A 34 2.87 -12.86 5.47
C ASN A 34 3.39 -14.02 6.32
N LYS A 35 2.57 -14.49 7.26
CA LYS A 35 2.86 -15.70 8.04
C LYS A 35 2.44 -16.96 7.29
N LYS A 36 1.46 -16.83 6.39
CA LYS A 36 0.99 -17.86 5.46
C LYS A 36 0.71 -17.26 4.09
N ASP A 37 0.84 -18.05 3.03
CA ASP A 37 0.64 -17.59 1.64
C ASP A 37 -0.77 -17.03 1.35
N THR A 38 -1.76 -17.38 2.19
CA THR A 38 -3.15 -16.91 2.10
C THR A 38 -3.41 -15.60 2.84
N ASP A 39 -2.42 -15.05 3.54
CA ASP A 39 -2.60 -13.83 4.32
C ASP A 39 -2.61 -12.59 3.42
N THR A 40 -3.26 -11.51 3.87
CA THR A 40 -3.07 -10.16 3.33
C THR A 40 -3.04 -9.21 4.52
N ASN A 41 -1.94 -8.50 4.67
CA ASN A 41 -1.71 -7.56 5.76
C ASN A 41 -2.13 -6.16 5.35
N ILE A 42 -2.56 -5.34 6.32
CA ILE A 42 -2.85 -3.93 6.13
C ILE A 42 -1.65 -3.10 6.58
N PHE A 43 -1.16 -2.24 5.70
CA PHE A 43 -0.11 -1.27 5.98
C PHE A 43 -0.69 0.13 6.02
N ILE A 44 -0.16 0.95 6.91
CA ILE A 44 -0.42 2.38 7.01
C ILE A 44 0.90 3.12 7.04
N ALA A 45 0.98 4.22 6.30
CA ALA A 45 2.11 5.14 6.30
C ALA A 45 1.60 6.57 6.38
N GLU A 46 2.38 7.46 7.00
CA GLU A 46 2.19 8.90 6.83
C GLU A 46 2.60 9.28 5.40
N TRP A 47 1.78 10.06 4.71
CA TRP A 47 2.06 10.55 3.37
C TRP A 47 2.81 11.88 3.45
N VAL A 48 3.94 11.94 2.73
CA VAL A 48 4.77 13.14 2.61
C VAL A 48 5.04 13.34 1.12
N ASP A 49 4.61 14.49 0.60
CA ASP A 49 4.92 14.95 -0.77
C ASP A 49 6.38 15.44 -0.88
#